data_AF-A0A4R8SSR2-F1
#
_entry.id   AF-A0A4R8SSR2-F1
#
_cell.length_a   1.000
_cell.length_b   1.000
_cell.length_c   1.000
_cell.angle_alpha   90.00
_cell.angle_beta   90.00
_cell.angle_gamma   90.00
#
_symmetry.space_group_name_H-M   'P 1'
#
loop_
_entity.id
_entity.type
_entity.pdbx_description
1 polymer ?
#
loop_
_entity_poly.entity_id
_entity_poly.type
_entity_poly.pdbx_seq_one_letter_code
_entity_poly.pdbx_strand_id
1 'polypeptide(L)'
;MNPIPILRRSVSGISALTVAILVLTGCTDHSGNTDSAASSTTQLPIPFTGLTQDMRIRWTAEPGIDLLTVPVVVIRAYRESYVLGGLMASPKFFYPGFENAVPSNGHSGRDLDIRPYIKGDAHLEDSGFQTTTPIAGTWREHILSLTGDPTSGYTAKVCSWNYATAVRLPNGQYRYPHRFPPEPPDTADQLTGIGMFRITLKAPSQSKFDPTTAPQRGSAPNPTTDVFGGWKILNADNLSTEAWLGEPNDWPLKEFGEDQKACMTKAPDPFEKRAFYVTGEHPKSDFPTQPADPGWPAAGT
;
A
#
# COMPACT_ATOMS: atom_id res chain seq x y z
N MET A 1 -45.92 -25.46 18.35
CA MET A 1 -46.19 -26.36 17.21
C MET A 1 -44.86 -26.79 16.63
N ASN A 2 -44.55 -28.07 16.76
CA ASN A 2 -43.46 -28.80 16.09
C ASN A 2 -43.79 -29.02 14.59
N PRO A 3 -42.89 -29.56 13.73
CA PRO A 3 -41.52 -30.05 14.00
C PRO A 3 -40.42 -29.68 12.96
N ILE A 4 -39.20 -29.93 13.41
CA ILE A 4 -37.92 -30.10 12.71
C ILE A 4 -37.91 -31.40 11.86
N PRO A 5 -37.22 -31.48 10.70
CA PRO A 5 -36.79 -32.76 10.14
C PRO A 5 -35.32 -33.04 10.46
N ILE A 6 -35.11 -34.05 11.31
CA ILE A 6 -33.86 -34.79 11.50
C ILE A 6 -33.87 -35.92 10.46
N LEU A 7 -32.84 -36.04 9.61
CA LEU A 7 -32.63 -37.27 8.82
C LEU A 7 -31.34 -37.99 9.24
N ARG A 8 -31.60 -39.07 9.97
CA ARG A 8 -30.88 -40.34 10.18
C ARG A 8 -29.51 -40.56 9.50
N ARG A 9 -28.53 -40.85 10.37
CA ARG A 9 -27.42 -41.81 10.11
C ARG A 9 -27.96 -43.18 9.69
N SER A 10 -27.26 -43.83 8.77
CA SER A 10 -27.25 -45.29 8.63
C SER A 10 -25.81 -45.81 8.78
N VAL A 11 -25.66 -46.84 9.60
CA VAL A 11 -24.44 -47.63 9.81
C VAL A 11 -24.73 -49.05 9.32
N SER A 12 -23.81 -49.61 8.55
CA SER A 12 -23.54 -51.05 8.34
C SER A 12 -22.13 -51.08 7.70
N GLY A 13 -21.09 -51.73 8.22
CA GLY A 13 -20.98 -53.08 8.73
C GLY A 13 -21.06 -54.07 7.54
N ILE A 14 -20.09 -54.90 7.15
CA ILE A 14 -19.10 -55.72 7.88
C ILE A 14 -18.11 -56.34 6.84
N SER A 15 -16.87 -56.65 7.29
CA SER A 15 -15.90 -57.69 6.87
C SER A 15 -15.13 -57.67 5.52
N ALA A 16 -13.83 -57.37 5.67
CA ALA A 16 -12.66 -58.26 5.46
C ALA A 16 -12.62 -59.27 4.30
N LEU A 17 -11.56 -59.17 3.48
CA LEU A 17 -10.73 -60.33 3.14
C LEU A 17 -9.28 -59.91 2.88
N THR A 18 -8.38 -60.48 3.68
CA THR A 18 -6.92 -60.40 3.57
C THR A 18 -6.45 -61.39 2.51
N VAL A 19 -5.61 -60.96 1.58
CA VAL A 19 -4.74 -61.87 0.82
C VAL A 19 -3.33 -61.33 0.89
N ALA A 20 -2.50 -62.04 1.66
CA ALA A 20 -1.06 -61.87 1.70
C ALA A 20 -0.45 -62.59 0.49
N ILE A 21 0.33 -61.88 -0.31
CA ILE A 21 1.27 -62.49 -1.26
C ILE A 21 2.66 -61.94 -0.93
N LEU A 22 3.45 -62.79 -0.29
CA LEU A 22 4.90 -62.68 -0.18
C LEU A 22 5.51 -63.17 -1.49
N VAL A 23 6.27 -62.31 -2.19
CA VAL A 23 7.30 -62.74 -3.14
C VAL A 23 8.58 -62.00 -2.80
N LEU A 24 9.60 -62.77 -2.48
CA LEU A 24 10.96 -62.35 -2.19
C LEU A 24 11.79 -62.24 -3.48
N THR A 25 12.81 -61.38 -3.39
CA THR A 25 14.05 -61.28 -4.19
C THR A 25 14.09 -60.34 -5.39
N GLY A 26 15.09 -59.45 -5.36
CA GLY A 26 15.51 -58.61 -6.47
C GLY A 26 16.26 -57.36 -5.99
N CYS A 27 17.49 -57.51 -5.48
CA CYS A 27 18.40 -56.37 -5.32
C CYS A 27 18.81 -55.87 -6.71
N THR A 28 18.48 -54.63 -7.03
CA THR A 28 19.12 -53.87 -8.11
C THR A 28 19.48 -52.50 -7.57
N ASP A 29 20.79 -52.26 -7.47
CA ASP A 29 21.36 -50.93 -7.25
C ASP A 29 20.84 -49.98 -8.34
N HIS A 30 20.02 -49.01 -7.93
CA HIS A 30 19.75 -47.84 -8.74
C HIS A 30 20.08 -46.58 -7.93
N SER A 31 21.31 -46.13 -8.17
CA SER A 31 21.78 -44.75 -8.13
C SER A 31 20.73 -43.70 -7.77
N GLY A 32 20.93 -43.10 -6.59
CA GLY A 32 20.77 -41.67 -6.34
C GLY A 32 19.48 -41.02 -6.83
N ASN A 33 18.46 -41.05 -5.97
CA ASN A 33 17.53 -39.93 -5.89
C ASN A 33 17.37 -39.55 -4.42
N THR A 34 18.37 -38.83 -3.91
CA THR A 34 18.15 -37.95 -2.78
C THR A 34 17.08 -36.99 -3.25
N ASP A 35 15.84 -37.19 -2.82
CA ASP A 35 14.82 -36.16 -2.92
C ASP A 35 15.37 -34.96 -2.15
N SER A 36 16.05 -34.07 -2.88
CA SER A 36 16.31 -32.72 -2.45
C SER A 36 14.94 -32.14 -2.18
N ALA A 37 14.53 -32.19 -0.91
CA ALA A 37 13.56 -31.28 -0.36
C ALA A 37 13.99 -29.90 -0.84
N ALA A 38 13.28 -29.40 -1.86
CA ALA A 38 13.46 -28.07 -2.37
C ALA A 38 13.25 -27.17 -1.15
N SER A 39 14.36 -26.71 -0.59
CA SER A 39 14.35 -25.66 0.42
C SER A 39 13.81 -24.46 -0.31
N SER A 40 12.50 -24.26 -0.24
CA SER A 40 11.88 -23.00 -0.63
C SER A 40 12.37 -21.97 0.38
N THR A 41 13.56 -21.42 0.12
CA THR A 41 14.01 -20.18 0.70
C THR A 41 12.96 -19.16 0.31
N THR A 42 11.99 -18.95 1.19
CA THR A 42 10.87 -18.06 0.96
C THR A 42 11.43 -16.65 1.10
N GLN A 43 12.06 -16.17 0.03
CA GLN A 43 12.56 -14.81 -0.06
C GLN A 43 11.41 -13.87 0.25
N LEU A 44 11.64 -12.91 1.14
CA LEU A 44 10.63 -11.89 1.44
C LEU A 44 10.26 -11.18 0.13
N PRO A 45 8.97 -10.92 -0.11
CA PRO A 45 8.54 -10.20 -1.30
C PRO A 45 9.20 -8.82 -1.31
N ILE A 46 9.59 -8.37 -2.50
CA ILE A 46 10.24 -7.09 -2.70
C ILE A 46 9.17 -6.10 -3.16
N PRO A 47 9.10 -4.86 -2.62
CA PRO A 47 8.31 -3.78 -3.18
C PRO A 47 8.37 -3.67 -4.70
N PHE A 48 7.25 -3.32 -5.34
CA PHE A 48 7.16 -3.20 -6.81
C PHE A 48 7.55 -4.48 -7.57
N THR A 49 7.22 -5.64 -7.02
CA THR A 49 7.26 -6.94 -7.72
C THR A 49 5.87 -7.58 -7.74
N GLY A 50 5.72 -8.68 -8.47
CA GLY A 50 4.44 -9.40 -8.57
C GLY A 50 3.33 -8.50 -9.14
N LEU A 51 2.23 -8.35 -8.39
CA LEU A 51 1.06 -7.58 -8.83
C LEU A 51 1.35 -6.08 -9.01
N THR A 52 2.41 -5.54 -8.41
CA THR A 52 2.78 -4.11 -8.51
C THR A 52 3.98 -3.85 -9.40
N GLN A 53 4.47 -4.86 -10.14
CA GLN A 53 5.67 -4.75 -10.96
C GLN A 53 5.58 -3.66 -12.05
N ASP A 54 4.37 -3.44 -12.57
CA ASP A 54 4.06 -2.45 -13.61
C ASP A 54 3.50 -1.13 -13.00
N MET A 55 3.62 -0.92 -11.70
CA MET A 55 3.20 0.34 -11.04
C MET A 55 4.42 1.08 -10.51
N ARG A 56 4.47 2.40 -10.58
CA ARG A 56 5.46 3.22 -9.86
C ARG A 56 4.80 4.41 -9.19
N ILE A 57 5.44 4.90 -8.12
CA ILE A 57 5.05 6.14 -7.45
C ILE A 57 5.99 7.26 -7.91
N ARG A 58 5.43 8.43 -8.24
CA ARG A 58 6.19 9.64 -8.60
C ARG A 58 5.78 10.81 -7.73
N TRP A 59 6.74 11.67 -7.43
CA TRP A 59 6.58 12.78 -6.52
C TRP A 59 6.81 14.11 -7.21
N THR A 60 6.02 15.10 -6.82
CA THR A 60 6.30 16.53 -7.05
C THR A 60 6.10 17.30 -5.74
N ALA A 61 6.43 18.58 -5.70
CA ALA A 61 6.16 19.43 -4.53
C ALA A 61 5.96 20.89 -4.95
N GLU A 62 5.35 21.69 -4.09
CA GLU A 62 5.31 23.14 -4.27
C GLU A 62 6.72 23.76 -4.22
N PRO A 63 6.92 24.94 -4.85
CA PRO A 63 8.21 25.64 -4.84
C PRO A 63 8.76 25.84 -3.42
N GLY A 64 10.06 25.62 -3.25
CA GLY A 64 10.74 25.75 -1.96
C GLY A 64 10.74 24.48 -1.09
N ILE A 65 10.08 23.40 -1.53
CA ILE A 65 10.11 22.10 -0.86
C ILE A 65 11.02 21.15 -1.63
N ASP A 66 12.13 20.75 -1.02
CA ASP A 66 13.07 19.78 -1.59
C ASP A 66 12.67 18.34 -1.19
N LEU A 67 12.30 17.54 -2.20
CA LEU A 67 11.91 16.14 -2.09
C LEU A 67 13.01 15.21 -1.54
N LEU A 68 14.25 15.70 -1.42
CA LEU A 68 15.42 14.95 -0.97
C LEU A 68 15.82 15.27 0.49
N THR A 69 15.12 16.20 1.16
CA THR A 69 15.41 16.60 2.54
C THR A 69 14.65 15.79 3.59
N VAL A 70 15.21 15.70 4.80
CA VAL A 70 14.84 14.73 5.85
C VAL A 70 13.35 14.65 6.20
N PRO A 71 12.56 15.72 6.40
CA PRO A 71 11.14 15.50 6.69
C PRO A 71 10.41 14.94 5.45
N VAL A 72 10.78 15.37 4.24
CA VAL A 72 10.10 14.97 3.00
C VAL A 72 10.44 13.54 2.61
N VAL A 73 11.69 13.10 2.79
CA VAL A 73 12.11 11.70 2.57
C VAL A 73 11.28 10.75 3.43
N VAL A 74 11.08 11.09 4.71
CA VAL A 74 10.28 10.29 5.65
C VAL A 74 8.83 10.20 5.20
N ILE A 75 8.24 11.32 4.76
CA ILE A 75 6.87 11.36 4.22
C ILE A 75 6.75 10.49 2.96
N ARG A 76 7.73 10.57 2.05
CA ARG A 76 7.77 9.73 0.84
C ARG A 76 7.80 8.26 1.19
N ALA A 77 8.72 7.86 2.07
CA ALA A 77 8.85 6.48 2.52
C ALA A 77 7.57 5.97 3.19
N TYR A 78 6.94 6.80 4.03
CA TYR A 78 5.67 6.50 4.69
C TYR A 78 4.56 6.24 3.67
N ARG A 79 4.33 7.17 2.74
CA ARG A 79 3.25 7.06 1.75
C ARG A 79 3.46 5.90 0.78
N GLU A 80 4.68 5.70 0.30
CA GLU A 80 4.99 4.58 -0.59
C GLU A 80 4.79 3.23 0.10
N SER A 81 5.23 3.10 1.37
CA SER A 81 5.00 1.89 2.18
C SER A 81 3.52 1.66 2.45
N TYR A 82 2.77 2.73 2.75
CA TYR A 82 1.32 2.68 2.99
C TYR A 82 0.59 2.14 1.76
N VAL A 83 0.87 2.71 0.58
CA VAL A 83 0.24 2.28 -0.68
C VAL A 83 0.59 0.83 -0.97
N LEU A 84 1.85 0.44 -0.92
CA LEU A 84 2.28 -0.92 -1.24
C LEU A 84 1.74 -1.96 -0.25
N GLY A 85 1.82 -1.67 1.05
CA GLY A 85 1.33 -2.57 2.10
C GLY A 85 -0.18 -2.78 2.04
N GLY A 86 -0.95 -1.72 1.74
CA GLY A 86 -2.40 -1.82 1.57
C GLY A 86 -2.80 -2.52 0.28
N LEU A 87 -2.16 -2.21 -0.85
CA LEU A 87 -2.40 -2.92 -2.11
C LEU A 87 -2.14 -4.42 -1.98
N MET A 88 -1.08 -4.81 -1.27
CA MET A 88 -0.73 -6.23 -1.09
C MET A 88 -1.35 -6.85 0.18
N ALA A 89 -2.12 -6.09 0.95
CA ALA A 89 -2.65 -6.46 2.27
C ALA A 89 -1.61 -7.17 3.15
N SER A 90 -0.35 -6.69 3.15
CA SER A 90 0.75 -7.39 3.80
C SER A 90 1.86 -6.45 4.27
N PRO A 91 2.33 -6.60 5.53
CA PRO A 91 3.40 -5.78 6.07
C PRO A 91 4.76 -6.08 5.43
N LYS A 92 4.89 -7.21 4.71
CA LYS A 92 6.12 -7.59 4.00
C LYS A 92 6.49 -6.63 2.87
N PHE A 93 5.57 -5.77 2.44
CA PHE A 93 5.80 -4.76 1.40
C PHE A 93 6.09 -3.36 1.98
N PHE A 94 6.12 -3.21 3.30
CA PHE A 94 6.59 -1.98 3.91
C PHE A 94 8.08 -1.76 3.66
N TYR A 95 8.50 -0.50 3.57
CA TYR A 95 9.92 -0.20 3.52
C TYR A 95 10.60 -0.50 4.86
N PRO A 96 11.91 -0.83 4.85
CA PRO A 96 12.66 -1.03 6.08
C PRO A 96 12.49 0.17 7.02
N GLY A 97 12.21 -0.09 8.30
CA GLY A 97 11.98 0.94 9.33
C GLY A 97 10.52 1.36 9.52
N PHE A 98 9.60 1.07 8.60
CA PHE A 98 8.20 1.51 8.68
C PHE A 98 7.50 1.10 9.98
N GLU A 99 7.60 -0.18 10.36
CA GLU A 99 6.92 -0.68 11.57
C GLU A 99 7.46 -0.06 12.86
N ASN A 100 8.71 0.43 12.85
CA ASN A 100 9.27 1.19 13.95
C ASN A 100 8.81 2.65 13.90
N ALA A 101 8.69 3.24 12.72
CA ALA A 101 8.41 4.66 12.52
C ALA A 101 6.93 5.03 12.68
N VAL A 102 6.02 4.12 12.32
CA VAL A 102 4.57 4.36 12.32
C VAL A 102 3.95 3.52 13.43
N PRO A 103 3.14 4.05 14.36
CA PRO A 103 2.42 3.23 15.34
C PRO A 103 1.42 2.29 14.65
N SER A 104 0.99 1.23 15.34
CA SER A 104 -0.13 0.40 14.84
C SER A 104 -1.43 1.19 14.85
N ASN A 105 -2.38 0.78 14.01
CA ASN A 105 -3.75 1.26 14.13
C ASN A 105 -4.26 0.94 15.55
N GLY A 106 -5.00 1.87 16.12
CA GLY A 106 -5.72 1.79 17.40
C GLY A 106 -4.91 2.35 18.57
N HIS A 107 -3.74 2.93 18.30
CA HIS A 107 -2.78 3.28 19.35
C HIS A 107 -3.22 4.45 20.24
N SER A 108 -4.05 5.40 19.75
CA SER A 108 -4.28 6.65 20.48
C SER A 108 -5.56 7.43 20.14
N GLY A 109 -6.72 6.76 20.01
CA GLY A 109 -8.04 7.42 19.84
C GLY A 109 -8.28 8.01 18.44
N ARG A 110 -7.32 8.80 17.93
CA ARG A 110 -7.20 9.17 16.51
C ARG A 110 -6.63 8.01 15.72
N ASP A 111 -7.50 7.33 15.01
CA ASP A 111 -7.12 6.18 14.20
C ASP A 111 -7.80 6.26 12.83
N LEU A 112 -7.46 7.31 12.07
CA LEU A 112 -7.78 7.40 10.64
C LEU A 112 -6.81 6.53 9.82
N ASP A 113 -6.66 5.26 10.22
CA ASP A 113 -5.88 4.23 9.54
C ASP A 113 -4.46 4.70 9.18
N ILE A 114 -3.65 5.02 10.20
CA ILE A 114 -2.26 5.48 10.02
C ILE A 114 -1.36 4.40 9.40
N ARG A 115 -1.74 3.14 9.49
CA ARG A 115 -1.24 2.02 8.68
C ARG A 115 -2.35 1.51 7.78
N PRO A 116 -2.02 1.03 6.57
CA PRO A 116 -3.03 0.40 5.73
C PRO A 116 -3.49 -0.90 6.38
N TYR A 117 -4.78 -1.23 6.21
CA TYR A 117 -5.28 -2.54 6.62
C TYR A 117 -4.57 -3.66 5.86
N ILE A 118 -4.18 -4.70 6.59
CA ILE A 118 -3.52 -5.90 6.08
C ILE A 118 -4.35 -7.15 6.37
N LYS A 119 -3.96 -8.27 5.78
CA LYS A 119 -4.61 -9.56 6.01
C LYS A 119 -4.65 -9.90 7.50
N GLY A 120 -5.87 -10.05 8.02
CA GLY A 120 -6.15 -10.36 9.42
C GLY A 120 -6.76 -9.19 10.20
N ASP A 121 -6.68 -7.98 9.66
CA ASP A 121 -7.34 -6.82 10.27
C ASP A 121 -8.86 -6.88 10.06
N ALA A 122 -9.61 -6.40 11.06
CA ALA A 122 -11.06 -6.46 11.06
C ALA A 122 -11.70 -5.67 9.90
N HIS A 123 -11.06 -4.57 9.50
CA HIS A 123 -11.61 -3.60 8.54
C HIS A 123 -11.01 -3.70 7.12
N LEU A 124 -10.29 -4.79 6.82
CA LEU A 124 -9.70 -4.97 5.49
C LEU A 124 -10.77 -5.02 4.37
N GLU A 125 -11.92 -5.64 4.65
CA GLU A 125 -12.96 -5.88 3.63
C GLU A 125 -13.87 -4.68 3.37
N ASP A 126 -14.03 -3.78 4.34
CA ASP A 126 -14.91 -2.60 4.27
C ASP A 126 -14.15 -1.28 4.15
N SER A 127 -12.88 -1.22 4.54
CA SER A 127 -12.06 0.01 4.47
C SER A 127 -10.68 -0.19 3.84
N GLY A 128 -10.24 -1.43 3.63
CA GLY A 128 -8.99 -1.73 2.93
C GLY A 128 -9.06 -1.50 1.42
N PHE A 129 -7.90 -1.39 0.77
CA PHE A 129 -7.79 -1.12 -0.67
C PHE A 129 -6.91 -2.14 -1.41
N GLN A 130 -6.96 -3.39 -0.95
CA GLN A 130 -6.16 -4.49 -1.49
C GLN A 130 -6.43 -4.76 -2.96
N THR A 131 -5.42 -5.27 -3.67
CA THR A 131 -5.57 -5.76 -5.03
C THR A 131 -5.24 -7.25 -5.12
N THR A 132 -5.98 -7.93 -5.97
CA THR A 132 -5.79 -9.36 -6.28
C THR A 132 -5.37 -9.58 -7.73
N THR A 133 -5.22 -8.51 -8.51
CA THR A 133 -4.87 -8.53 -9.93
C THR A 133 -3.73 -7.57 -10.23
N PRO A 134 -2.95 -7.77 -11.32
CA PRO A 134 -1.84 -6.89 -11.63
C PRO A 134 -2.29 -5.44 -11.85
N ILE A 135 -1.56 -4.50 -11.25
CA ILE A 135 -1.74 -3.05 -11.43
C ILE A 135 -0.68 -2.53 -12.40
N ALA A 136 -1.11 -1.68 -13.33
CA ALA A 136 -0.24 -0.88 -14.18
C ALA A 136 -0.45 0.62 -13.94
N GLY A 137 0.55 1.42 -14.32
CA GLY A 137 0.45 2.87 -14.38
C GLY A 137 1.34 3.61 -13.39
N THR A 138 1.02 4.88 -13.18
CA THR A 138 1.81 5.79 -12.34
C THR A 138 0.92 6.39 -11.26
N TRP A 139 1.16 6.03 -10.02
CA TRP A 139 0.57 6.70 -8.86
C TRP A 139 1.38 7.97 -8.59
N ARG A 140 0.73 9.10 -8.43
CA ARG A 140 1.42 10.39 -8.26
C ARG A 140 1.10 10.95 -6.89
N GLU A 141 2.12 11.47 -6.22
CA GLU A 141 2.01 12.11 -4.92
C GLU A 141 2.60 13.52 -5.04
N HIS A 142 2.10 14.47 -4.25
CA HIS A 142 2.56 15.85 -4.26
C HIS A 142 2.55 16.48 -2.88
N ILE A 143 3.68 17.04 -2.45
CA ILE A 143 3.74 17.80 -1.20
C ILE A 143 3.22 19.22 -1.46
N LEU A 144 2.00 19.48 -0.99
CA LEU A 144 1.33 20.77 -1.12
C LEU A 144 1.90 21.79 -0.12
N SER A 145 2.21 21.35 1.10
CA SER A 145 2.90 22.20 2.07
C SER A 145 3.65 21.36 3.10
N LEU A 146 4.65 21.99 3.71
CA LEU A 146 5.39 21.47 4.84
C LEU A 146 5.65 22.61 5.82
N THR A 147 5.14 22.49 7.04
CA THR A 147 5.30 23.48 8.11
C THR A 147 5.83 22.82 9.37
N GLY A 148 6.44 23.62 10.26
CA GLY A 148 7.03 23.15 11.52
C GLY A 148 8.55 23.13 11.51
N ASP A 149 9.13 22.49 12.52
CA ASP A 149 10.57 22.48 12.77
C ASP A 149 11.01 21.21 13.54
N PRO A 150 12.32 20.91 13.65
CA PRO A 150 12.78 19.68 14.31
C PRO A 150 12.40 19.55 15.79
N THR A 151 12.12 20.65 16.48
CA THR A 151 11.76 20.67 17.91
C THR A 151 10.28 20.40 18.12
N SER A 152 9.42 21.11 17.36
CA SER A 152 7.96 20.99 17.46
C SER A 152 7.40 19.81 16.66
N GLY A 153 8.15 19.32 15.68
CA GLY A 153 7.69 18.38 14.67
C GLY A 153 7.22 19.12 13.41
N TYR A 154 6.87 18.33 12.39
CA TYR A 154 6.40 18.84 11.11
C TYR A 154 4.96 18.42 10.86
N THR A 155 4.26 19.23 10.07
CA THR A 155 2.97 18.90 9.46
C THR A 155 3.10 19.08 7.96
N ALA A 156 2.75 18.04 7.21
CA ALA A 156 2.74 18.05 5.76
C ALA A 156 1.32 17.87 5.23
N LYS A 157 1.00 18.60 4.17
CA LYS A 157 -0.20 18.41 3.36
C LYS A 157 0.21 17.73 2.07
N VAL A 158 -0.37 16.56 1.77
CA VAL A 158 0.04 15.70 0.65
C VAL A 158 -1.16 15.33 -0.20
N CYS A 159 -1.10 15.66 -1.49
CA CYS A 159 -2.06 15.23 -2.48
C CYS A 159 -1.64 13.87 -3.06
N SER A 160 -2.58 12.96 -3.18
CA SER A 160 -2.41 11.66 -3.86
C SER A 160 -3.30 11.62 -5.09
N TRP A 161 -2.75 11.22 -6.22
CA TRP A 161 -3.46 11.06 -7.48
C TRP A 161 -3.20 9.66 -8.03
N ASN A 162 -4.18 8.77 -7.85
CA ASN A 162 -4.08 7.38 -8.28
C ASN A 162 -4.92 7.07 -9.52
N TYR A 163 -5.64 8.07 -10.07
CA TYR A 163 -6.48 7.91 -11.27
C TYR A 163 -5.69 7.37 -12.47
N ALA A 164 -4.38 7.62 -12.56
CA ALA A 164 -3.52 7.12 -13.64
C ALA A 164 -2.96 5.71 -13.36
N THR A 165 -3.70 4.90 -12.61
CA THR A 165 -3.40 3.49 -12.34
C THR A 165 -4.61 2.63 -12.66
N ALA A 166 -4.39 1.40 -13.10
CA ALA A 166 -5.47 0.49 -13.45
C ALA A 166 -5.13 -0.96 -13.12
N VAL A 167 -6.15 -1.75 -12.80
CA VAL A 167 -6.04 -3.20 -12.62
C VAL A 167 -6.35 -3.93 -13.92
N ARG A 168 -5.63 -5.03 -14.16
CA ARG A 168 -5.85 -5.89 -15.31
C ARG A 168 -7.12 -6.74 -15.13
N LEU A 169 -7.99 -6.72 -16.12
CA LEU A 169 -9.20 -7.53 -16.23
C LEU A 169 -8.93 -8.91 -16.87
N PRO A 170 -9.82 -9.90 -16.70
CA PRO A 170 -9.69 -11.21 -17.33
C PRO A 170 -9.60 -11.17 -18.86
N ASN A 171 -10.25 -10.20 -19.50
CA ASN A 171 -10.20 -9.99 -20.95
C ASN A 171 -8.90 -9.30 -21.44
N GLY A 172 -7.98 -8.97 -20.53
CA GLY A 172 -6.72 -8.30 -20.82
C GLY A 172 -6.78 -6.78 -20.89
N GLN A 173 -7.97 -6.18 -20.82
CA GLN A 173 -8.14 -4.73 -20.67
C GLN A 173 -7.80 -4.28 -19.25
N TYR A 174 -7.77 -2.96 -19.05
CA TYR A 174 -7.43 -2.31 -17.79
C TYR A 174 -8.55 -1.37 -17.38
N ARG A 175 -8.91 -1.38 -16.09
CA ARG A 175 -9.89 -0.45 -15.53
C ARG A 175 -9.36 0.20 -14.25
N TYR A 176 -9.82 1.40 -13.96
CA TYR A 176 -9.56 2.01 -12.66
C TYR A 176 -10.26 1.18 -11.56
N PRO A 177 -9.55 0.76 -10.49
CA PRO A 177 -10.07 -0.20 -9.52
C PRO A 177 -11.04 0.36 -8.47
N HIS A 178 -11.34 1.67 -8.47
CA HIS A 178 -12.28 2.28 -7.51
C HIS A 178 -12.04 1.78 -6.07
N ARG A 179 -10.83 2.05 -5.58
CA ARG A 179 -10.12 1.25 -4.55
C ARG A 179 -10.78 1.06 -3.17
N PHE A 180 -11.85 1.76 -2.85
CA PHE A 180 -12.53 1.61 -1.57
C PHE A 180 -13.77 0.73 -1.73
N PRO A 181 -13.92 -0.34 -0.93
CA PRO A 181 -15.11 -1.17 -0.93
C PRO A 181 -16.29 -0.45 -0.22
N PRO A 182 -17.54 -0.70 -0.64
CA PRO A 182 -17.89 -1.30 -1.93
C PRO A 182 -17.41 -0.41 -3.09
N GLU A 183 -16.87 -1.02 -4.16
CA GLU A 183 -16.41 -0.26 -5.33
C GLU A 183 -17.55 0.65 -5.82
N PRO A 184 -17.37 1.99 -5.84
CA PRO A 184 -18.39 2.88 -6.36
C PRO A 184 -18.71 2.59 -7.83
N PRO A 185 -19.89 3.04 -8.31
CA PRO A 185 -20.19 3.02 -9.73
C PRO A 185 -19.09 3.71 -10.55
N ASP A 186 -18.96 3.28 -11.79
CA ASP A 186 -17.96 3.78 -12.71
C ASP A 186 -18.31 5.20 -13.21
N THR A 187 -18.12 6.16 -12.32
CA THR A 187 -18.46 7.57 -12.51
C THR A 187 -17.25 8.43 -12.26
N ALA A 188 -17.13 9.53 -13.02
CA ALA A 188 -16.09 10.52 -12.84
C ALA A 188 -16.69 11.79 -12.19
N ASP A 189 -16.35 12.03 -10.94
CA ASP A 189 -16.48 13.34 -10.30
C ASP A 189 -15.10 14.04 -10.25
N GLN A 190 -15.09 15.32 -9.87
CA GLN A 190 -13.86 16.11 -9.91
C GLN A 190 -12.76 15.62 -8.96
N LEU A 191 -13.10 14.82 -7.95
CA LEU A 191 -12.23 14.27 -6.90
C LEU A 191 -12.00 12.77 -7.05
N THR A 192 -12.66 12.06 -7.97
CA THR A 192 -12.41 10.64 -8.21
C THR A 192 -10.92 10.40 -8.50
N GLY A 193 -10.31 9.52 -7.69
CA GLY A 193 -8.89 9.21 -7.74
C GLY A 193 -7.95 10.30 -7.23
N ILE A 194 -8.48 11.27 -6.45
CA ILE A 194 -7.74 12.29 -5.73
C ILE A 194 -7.92 12.08 -4.22
N GLY A 195 -6.83 11.85 -3.51
CA GLY A 195 -6.75 11.80 -2.06
C GLY A 195 -5.99 13.00 -1.51
N MET A 196 -6.24 13.34 -0.25
CA MET A 196 -5.56 14.42 0.46
C MET A 196 -5.24 13.96 1.88
N PHE A 197 -4.00 14.16 2.30
CA PHE A 197 -3.49 13.69 3.58
C PHE A 197 -2.85 14.83 4.36
N ARG A 198 -3.15 14.90 5.66
CA ARG A 198 -2.44 15.75 6.63
C ARG A 198 -1.60 14.84 7.53
N ILE A 199 -0.30 14.88 7.35
CA ILE A 199 0.65 13.96 7.99
C ILE A 199 1.46 14.74 9.00
N THR A 200 1.48 14.29 10.25
CA THR A 200 2.33 14.87 11.30
C THR A 200 3.45 13.92 11.63
N LEU A 201 4.66 14.46 11.81
CA LEU A 201 5.86 13.68 12.09
C LEU A 201 6.79 14.38 13.07
N LYS A 202 7.56 13.60 13.80
CA LYS A 202 8.49 14.09 14.82
C LYS A 202 9.89 13.56 14.59
N ALA A 203 10.87 14.45 14.70
CA ALA A 203 12.28 14.10 14.68
C ALA A 203 12.66 13.24 15.90
N PRO A 204 13.64 12.34 15.77
CA PRO A 204 14.16 11.59 16.92
C PRO A 204 14.74 12.53 17.98
N SER A 205 14.55 12.18 19.26
CA SER A 205 15.01 13.00 20.41
C SER A 205 16.52 13.08 20.56
N GLN A 206 17.26 12.16 19.94
CA GLN A 206 18.70 12.17 19.83
C GLN A 206 19.04 12.14 18.34
N SER A 207 20.03 12.93 17.92
CA SER A 207 20.65 12.85 16.59
C SER A 207 21.40 11.52 16.45
N LYS A 208 20.65 10.42 16.39
CA LYS A 208 21.16 9.11 16.04
C LYS A 208 20.88 8.95 14.56
N PHE A 209 21.92 9.20 13.77
CA PHE A 209 21.95 8.95 12.34
C PHE A 209 20.91 9.74 11.54
N ASP A 210 21.36 10.74 10.80
CA ASP A 210 20.55 11.31 9.74
C ASP A 210 20.72 10.42 8.48
N PRO A 211 19.71 9.60 8.11
CA PRO A 211 19.79 8.75 6.92
C PRO A 211 19.96 9.55 5.63
N THR A 212 19.83 10.89 5.66
CA THR A 212 20.00 11.76 4.50
C THR A 212 21.32 12.54 4.47
N THR A 213 22.34 12.10 5.21
CA THR A 213 23.71 12.63 4.97
C THR A 213 24.18 12.39 3.52
N ALA A 214 23.57 11.42 2.82
CA ALA A 214 23.59 11.29 1.37
C ALA A 214 22.23 11.67 0.75
N PRO A 215 22.19 12.36 -0.41
CA PRO A 215 20.95 12.67 -1.11
C PRO A 215 20.11 11.42 -1.40
N GLN A 216 18.83 11.44 -1.02
CA GLN A 216 17.90 10.31 -1.18
C GLN A 216 17.31 10.25 -2.60
N ARG A 217 18.22 10.15 -3.58
CA ARG A 217 17.94 10.14 -5.01
C ARG A 217 18.63 8.97 -5.70
N GLY A 218 17.90 8.28 -6.56
CA GLY A 218 18.44 7.27 -7.46
C GLY A 218 17.39 6.81 -8.46
N SER A 219 17.57 5.62 -9.00
CA SER A 219 16.66 4.99 -9.97
C SER A 219 15.91 3.79 -9.39
N ALA A 220 16.23 3.35 -8.16
CA ALA A 220 15.58 2.22 -7.54
C ALA A 220 14.11 2.57 -7.19
N PRO A 221 13.16 1.66 -7.39
CA PRO A 221 11.76 1.94 -7.09
C PRO A 221 11.47 1.94 -5.58
N ASN A 222 12.32 1.29 -4.77
CA ASN A 222 12.19 1.21 -3.32
C ASN A 222 13.57 1.32 -2.64
N PRO A 223 13.63 1.76 -1.38
CA PRO A 223 14.86 1.73 -0.60
C PRO A 223 15.17 0.29 -0.17
N THR A 224 16.45 0.04 0.11
CA THR A 224 16.94 -1.25 0.63
C THR A 224 17.40 -1.17 2.09
N THR A 225 17.46 0.04 2.65
CA THR A 225 17.84 0.34 4.03
C THR A 225 16.75 1.15 4.71
N ASP A 226 16.85 1.29 6.04
CA ASP A 226 15.97 2.17 6.81
C ASP A 226 16.19 3.64 6.41
N VAL A 227 15.14 4.26 5.86
CA VAL A 227 15.11 5.68 5.46
C VAL A 227 14.30 6.55 6.43
N PHE A 228 13.73 5.95 7.48
CA PHE A 228 13.01 6.66 8.53
C PHE A 228 13.96 7.20 9.59
N GLY A 229 15.11 6.56 9.83
CA GLY A 229 16.17 7.13 10.67
C GLY A 229 15.72 7.55 12.08
N GLY A 230 14.80 6.80 12.68
CA GLY A 230 14.25 7.09 14.01
C GLY A 230 13.14 8.17 14.04
N TRP A 231 12.81 8.80 12.92
CA TRP A 231 11.62 9.65 12.81
C TRP A 231 10.34 8.87 13.06
N LYS A 232 9.34 9.56 13.61
CA LYS A 232 8.02 8.98 13.90
C LYS A 232 6.94 9.68 13.12
N ILE A 233 6.07 8.91 12.45
CA ILE A 233 4.78 9.39 11.98
C ILE A 233 3.84 9.37 13.18
N LEU A 234 3.24 10.50 13.49
CA LEU A 234 2.35 10.66 14.64
C LEU A 234 0.90 10.50 14.23
N ASN A 235 0.52 11.07 13.08
CA ASN A 235 -0.82 11.00 12.54
C ASN A 235 -0.80 11.13 11.02
N ALA A 236 -1.84 10.64 10.36
CA ALA A 236 -2.05 10.80 8.92
C ALA A 236 -3.55 10.91 8.62
N ASP A 237 -4.11 12.09 8.84
CA ASP A 237 -5.52 12.33 8.59
C ASP A 237 -5.80 12.33 7.09
N ASN A 238 -6.88 11.68 6.66
CA ASN A 238 -7.38 11.71 5.27
C ASN A 238 -8.80 12.26 5.16
N LEU A 239 -9.38 12.69 6.29
CA LEU A 239 -10.72 13.26 6.43
C LEU A 239 -10.67 14.47 7.36
N SER A 240 -11.69 15.33 7.29
CA SER A 240 -11.88 16.42 8.26
C SER A 240 -11.99 15.87 9.68
N THR A 241 -11.33 16.53 10.63
CA THR A 241 -11.40 16.17 12.06
C THR A 241 -12.62 16.74 12.77
N GLU A 242 -13.39 17.63 12.13
CA GLU A 242 -14.50 18.36 12.76
C GLU A 242 -15.66 17.46 13.22
N ALA A 243 -15.87 16.33 12.53
CA ALA A 243 -16.95 15.39 12.83
C ALA A 243 -16.63 14.41 13.97
N TRP A 244 -15.39 14.38 14.46
CA TRP A 244 -14.92 13.39 15.44
C TRP A 244 -15.02 13.95 16.86
N LEU A 245 -16.19 13.76 17.48
CA LEU A 245 -16.48 14.21 18.83
C LEU A 245 -15.47 13.63 19.84
N GLY A 246 -14.84 14.51 20.62
CA GLY A 246 -13.87 14.13 21.66
C GLY A 246 -12.41 14.17 21.23
N GLU A 247 -12.13 14.44 19.95
CA GLU A 247 -10.77 14.60 19.41
C GLU A 247 -10.42 16.07 19.13
N PRO A 248 -9.13 16.43 19.11
CA PRO A 248 -8.70 17.76 18.67
C PRO A 248 -9.10 18.03 17.22
N ASN A 249 -9.73 19.17 16.97
CA ASN A 249 -10.10 19.60 15.62
C ASN A 249 -8.89 20.22 14.88
N ASP A 250 -7.92 19.38 14.56
CA ASP A 250 -6.63 19.77 13.96
C ASP A 250 -6.70 20.04 12.44
N TRP A 251 -7.80 19.64 11.80
CA TRP A 251 -8.08 19.86 10.38
C TRP A 251 -9.59 20.10 10.14
N PRO A 252 -10.09 21.31 10.43
CA PRO A 252 -11.51 21.65 10.31
C PRO A 252 -12.06 21.51 8.89
N LEU A 253 -13.36 21.32 8.73
CA LEU A 253 -14.01 21.02 7.43
C LEU A 253 -13.71 22.08 6.37
N LYS A 254 -13.69 23.36 6.77
CA LYS A 254 -13.36 24.45 5.85
C LYS A 254 -11.94 24.32 5.29
N GLU A 255 -10.96 24.10 6.15
CA GLU A 255 -9.55 23.96 5.74
C GLU A 255 -9.35 22.68 4.91
N PHE A 256 -9.94 21.56 5.33
CA PHE A 256 -9.96 20.32 4.56
C PHE A 256 -10.52 20.53 3.14
N GLY A 257 -11.64 21.25 3.01
CA GLY A 257 -12.24 21.56 1.71
C GLY A 257 -11.37 22.47 0.82
N GLU A 258 -10.68 23.44 1.42
CA GLU A 258 -9.72 24.30 0.72
C GLU A 258 -8.50 23.51 0.21
N ASP A 259 -7.96 22.61 1.05
CA ASP A 259 -6.84 21.75 0.68
C ASP A 259 -7.22 20.72 -0.39
N GLN A 260 -8.40 20.11 -0.27
CA GLN A 260 -8.92 19.18 -1.28
C GLN A 260 -9.09 19.87 -2.63
N LYS A 261 -9.62 21.10 -2.64
CA LYS A 261 -9.70 21.93 -3.85
C LYS A 261 -8.31 22.24 -4.41
N ALA A 262 -7.33 22.54 -3.57
CA ALA A 262 -5.96 22.77 -4.00
C ALA A 262 -5.37 21.53 -4.69
N CYS A 263 -5.54 20.33 -4.11
CA CYS A 263 -5.10 19.08 -4.72
C CYS A 263 -5.79 18.78 -6.05
N MET A 264 -7.08 19.10 -6.16
CA MET A 264 -7.83 18.98 -7.41
C MET A 264 -7.30 19.93 -8.48
N THR A 265 -7.05 21.20 -8.14
CA THR A 265 -6.52 22.21 -9.07
C THR A 265 -5.09 21.91 -9.49
N LYS A 266 -4.27 21.32 -8.62
CA LYS A 266 -2.87 20.97 -8.88
C LYS A 266 -2.70 19.60 -9.55
N ALA A 267 -3.79 18.87 -9.79
CA ALA A 267 -3.73 17.58 -10.47
C ALA A 267 -2.99 17.69 -11.81
N PRO A 268 -2.03 16.80 -12.11
CA PRO A 268 -1.20 16.89 -13.32
C PRO A 268 -1.98 16.80 -14.64
N ASP A 269 -3.13 16.14 -14.62
CA ASP A 269 -3.97 15.93 -15.80
C ASP A 269 -5.30 16.73 -15.66
N PRO A 270 -5.80 17.34 -16.75
CA PRO A 270 -7.08 18.05 -16.75
C PRO A 270 -8.24 17.08 -16.46
N PHE A 271 -9.39 17.61 -16.04
CA PHE A 271 -10.53 16.79 -15.61
C PHE A 271 -10.98 15.80 -16.69
N GLU A 272 -11.00 16.19 -17.96
CA GLU A 272 -11.42 15.33 -19.07
C GLU A 272 -10.52 14.09 -19.19
N LYS A 273 -9.21 14.26 -19.00
CA LYS A 273 -8.25 13.15 -19.03
C LYS A 273 -8.35 12.28 -17.79
N ARG A 274 -8.64 12.87 -16.62
CA ARG A 274 -8.91 12.11 -15.39
C ARG A 274 -10.19 11.29 -15.53
N ALA A 275 -11.26 11.90 -16.06
CA ALA A 275 -12.54 11.24 -16.33
C ALA A 275 -12.36 10.06 -17.29
N PHE A 276 -11.54 10.23 -18.34
CA PHE A 276 -11.15 9.13 -19.22
C PHE A 276 -10.49 7.97 -18.47
N TYR A 277 -9.54 8.24 -17.58
CA TYR A 277 -8.85 7.17 -16.84
C TYR A 277 -9.74 6.41 -15.87
N VAL A 278 -10.67 7.11 -15.20
CA VAL A 278 -11.49 6.54 -14.12
C VAL A 278 -12.80 5.94 -14.60
N THR A 279 -13.08 5.94 -15.91
CA THR A 279 -14.28 5.35 -16.50
C THR A 279 -13.94 4.41 -17.64
N GLY A 280 -14.66 3.29 -17.75
CA GLY A 280 -14.55 2.31 -18.80
C GLY A 280 -13.32 1.39 -18.71
N GLU A 281 -13.14 0.61 -19.77
CA GLU A 281 -12.02 -0.30 -19.97
C GLU A 281 -11.09 0.23 -21.06
N HIS A 282 -9.79 0.15 -20.83
CA HIS A 282 -8.76 0.70 -21.72
C HIS A 282 -7.63 -0.30 -21.98
N PRO A 283 -6.89 -0.15 -23.09
CA PRO A 283 -5.63 -0.87 -23.27
C PRO A 283 -4.57 -0.46 -22.23
N LYS A 284 -3.64 -1.37 -21.92
CA LYS A 284 -2.50 -1.09 -21.01
C LYS A 284 -1.73 0.18 -21.38
N SER A 285 -1.63 0.50 -22.66
CA SER A 285 -0.89 1.66 -23.17
C SER A 285 -1.38 3.01 -22.62
N ASP A 286 -2.63 3.07 -22.18
CA ASP A 286 -3.21 4.31 -21.64
C ASP A 286 -2.75 4.57 -20.20
N PHE A 287 -2.23 3.54 -19.51
CA PHE A 287 -1.68 3.60 -18.16
C PHE A 287 -0.15 3.35 -18.17
N PRO A 288 0.67 4.25 -18.74
CA PRO A 288 2.10 4.05 -18.80
C PRO A 288 2.73 4.08 -17.40
N THR A 289 3.62 3.12 -17.17
CA THR A 289 4.47 3.07 -15.97
C THR A 289 5.68 3.97 -16.18
N GLN A 290 5.65 5.15 -15.58
CA GLN A 290 6.79 6.05 -15.59
C GLN A 290 7.81 5.61 -14.52
N PRO A 291 9.11 5.89 -14.68
CA PRO A 291 10.09 5.58 -13.64
C PRO A 291 9.77 6.32 -12.34
N ALA A 292 10.18 5.73 -11.20
CA ALA A 292 10.11 6.42 -9.92
C ALA A 292 10.95 7.71 -9.98
N ASP A 293 10.40 8.81 -9.46
CA ASP A 293 11.05 10.12 -9.50
C ASP A 293 10.59 10.98 -8.32
N PRO A 294 11.51 11.37 -7.41
CA PRO A 294 12.85 10.80 -7.30
C PRO A 294 12.76 9.29 -7.03
N GLY A 295 13.63 8.49 -7.63
CA GLY A 295 13.84 7.12 -7.16
C GLY A 295 14.68 7.09 -5.89
N TRP A 296 14.85 5.89 -5.33
CA TRP A 296 15.69 5.63 -4.16
C TRP A 296 17.12 5.29 -4.58
N PRO A 297 18.12 5.51 -3.70
CA PRO A 297 19.48 5.02 -3.90
C PRO A 297 19.50 3.50 -4.15
N ALA A 298 20.43 3.05 -4.99
CA ALA A 298 20.65 1.62 -5.22
C ALA A 298 21.28 0.96 -3.99
N ALA A 299 21.14 -0.36 -3.86
CA ALA A 299 21.82 -1.09 -2.80
C ALA A 299 23.36 -0.93 -2.94
N GLY A 300 24.03 -0.49 -1.87
CA GLY A 300 25.49 -0.47 -1.78
C GLY A 300 26.20 0.75 -2.38
N THR A 301 25.53 1.89 -2.50
CA THR A 301 26.17 3.19 -2.81
C THR A 301 26.56 3.94 -1.55
#